data_AF-A0A257NLD5-F1
#
_entry.id   AF-A0A257NLD5-F1
#
_cell.length_a   1.000
_cell.length_b   1.000
_cell.length_c   1.000
_cell.angle_alpha   90.00
_cell.angle_beta   90.00
_cell.angle_gamma   90.00
#
_symmetry.space_group_name_H-M   'P 1'
#
loop_
_entity.id
_entity.type
_entity.pdbx_description
1 polymer ?
#
loop_
_entity_poly.entity_id
_entity_poly.type
_entity_poly.pdbx_seq_one_letter_code
_entity_poly.pdbx_strand_id
1 'polypeptide(L)' 'MIKLLFLPIFVITLAVPFFNRTTPTLFGFPFFYWYQIVTVAVGALLIYIVYLVEDRDLGDDA' A
#
# COMPACT_ATOMS: atom_id res chain seq x y z
N MET A 1 15.03 -7.69 -1.11
CA MET A 1 14.39 -7.83 0.23
C MET A 1 12.84 -7.77 0.21
N ILE A 2 12.20 -8.36 -0.80
CA ILE A 2 10.78 -8.09 -1.13
C ILE A 2 9.73 -8.58 -0.11
N LYS A 3 10.07 -9.60 0.70
CA LYS A 3 9.11 -10.27 1.61
C LYS A 3 8.62 -9.37 2.75
N LEU A 4 9.41 -8.36 3.16
CA LEU A 4 9.03 -7.44 4.23
C LEU A 4 7.93 -6.45 3.81
N LEU A 5 7.78 -6.19 2.50
CA LEU A 5 6.82 -5.23 1.94
C LEU A 5 5.38 -5.73 2.04
N PHE A 6 5.19 -7.05 2.08
CA PHE A 6 3.86 -7.64 2.23
C PHE A 6 3.30 -7.41 3.63
N LEU A 7 4.14 -7.34 4.67
CA LEU A 7 3.69 -7.19 6.05
C LEU A 7 2.83 -5.94 6.29
N PRO A 8 3.24 -4.71 5.91
CA PRO A 8 2.42 -3.52 6.10
C PRO A 8 1.14 -3.55 5.26
N ILE A 9 1.19 -4.07 4.02
CA ILE A 9 0.00 -4.24 3.18
C ILE A 9 -0.97 -5.19 3.88
N PHE A 10 -0.49 -6.34 4.38
CA PHE A 10 -1.31 -7.34 5.04
C PHE A 10 -1.98 -6.81 6.31
N VAL A 11 -1.25 -6.04 7.13
CA VAL A 11 -1.80 -5.39 8.33
C VAL A 11 -2.90 -4.38 7.96
N ILE A 12 -2.68 -3.62 6.89
CA ILE A 12 -3.65 -2.65 6.35
C ILE A 12 -4.89 -3.33 5.74
N THR A 13 -4.81 -4.57 5.25
CA THR A 13 -5.99 -5.28 4.73
C THR A 13 -6.75 -6.08 5.80
N LEU A 14 -6.06 -6.53 6.86
CA LEU A 14 -6.63 -7.42 7.88
C LEU A 14 -7.24 -6.72 9.09
N ALA A 15 -6.96 -5.43 9.31
CA ALA A 15 -7.63 -4.64 10.34
C ALA A 15 -9.08 -4.28 9.97
N VAL A 16 -9.88 -5.29 9.58
CA VAL A 16 -11.29 -5.21 9.14
C VAL A 16 -12.15 -4.22 9.96
N PRO A 17 -12.12 -4.20 11.31
CA PRO A 17 -12.95 -3.24 12.06
C PRO A 17 -12.53 -1.78 11.86
N PHE A 18 -11.30 -1.49 11.44
CA PHE A 18 -10.80 -0.13 11.23
C PHE A 18 -11.25 0.49 9.91
N PHE A 19 -11.58 -0.29 8.88
CA PHE A 19 -12.01 0.24 7.57
C PHE A 19 -13.38 -0.23 7.12
N ASN A 20 -14.01 -1.16 7.85
CA ASN A 20 -15.43 -1.46 7.69
C ASN A 20 -16.31 -0.37 8.33
N ARG A 21 -16.07 0.88 7.93
CA ARG A 21 -16.88 2.04 8.26
C ARG A 21 -17.43 2.60 6.95
N THR A 22 -18.59 3.22 7.01
CA THR A 22 -19.13 3.95 5.87
C THR A 22 -18.75 5.43 5.89
N THR A 23 -18.33 5.95 7.05
CA THR A 23 -17.93 7.35 7.27
C THR A 23 -16.44 7.49 7.64
N PRO A 24 -15.76 8.56 7.20
CA PRO A 24 -16.28 9.65 6.35
C PRO A 24 -16.48 9.21 4.88
N THR A 25 -17.50 9.77 4.26
CA THR A 25 -17.71 9.66 2.81
C THR A 25 -16.88 10.72 2.10
N LEU A 26 -16.27 10.35 0.98
CA LEU A 26 -15.48 11.25 0.12
C LEU A 26 -16.16 11.30 -1.24
N PHE A 27 -16.63 12.47 -1.66
CA PHE A 27 -17.39 12.63 -2.92
C PHE A 27 -18.60 11.68 -3.05
N GLY A 28 -19.22 11.29 -1.94
CA GLY A 28 -20.31 10.30 -1.91
C GLY A 28 -19.85 8.83 -1.86
N PHE A 29 -18.54 8.56 -1.96
CA PHE A 29 -17.98 7.21 -1.78
C PHE A 29 -17.77 6.89 -0.30
N PRO A 30 -18.27 5.74 0.20
CA PRO A 30 -18.03 5.30 1.57
C PRO A 30 -16.55 5.06 1.89
N PHE A 31 -16.19 5.20 3.18
CA PHE A 31 -14.82 5.02 3.69
C PHE A 31 -14.11 3.79 3.17
N PHE A 32 -14.77 2.65 3.26
CA PHE A 32 -14.25 1.38 2.78
C PHE A 32 -13.70 1.42 1.34
N TYR A 33 -14.43 2.03 0.41
CA TYR A 33 -14.07 2.01 -1.01
C TYR A 33 -12.87 2.91 -1.33
N TRP A 34 -12.91 4.16 -0.87
CA TRP A 34 -11.80 5.07 -1.17
C TRP A 34 -10.53 4.67 -0.42
N TYR A 35 -10.68 4.08 0.77
CA TYR A 35 -9.54 3.53 1.52
C TYR A 35 -8.83 2.41 0.75
N GLN A 36 -9.57 1.50 0.11
CA GLN A 36 -8.99 0.47 -0.75
C GLN A 36 -8.23 1.06 -1.92
N ILE A 37 -8.79 2.07 -2.59
CA ILE A 37 -8.14 2.76 -3.72
C ILE A 37 -6.81 3.39 -3.27
N VAL A 38 -6.80 4.12 -2.15
CA VAL A 38 -5.58 4.71 -1.58
C VAL A 38 -4.57 3.63 -1.22
N THR A 39 -5.02 2.52 -0.63
CA THR A 39 -4.17 1.39 -0.24
C THR A 39 -3.47 0.77 -1.45
N VAL A 40 -4.18 0.60 -2.57
CA VAL A 40 -3.61 0.08 -3.82
C VAL A 40 -2.57 1.06 -4.38
N ALA A 41 -2.87 2.36 -4.40
CA ALA A 41 -1.92 3.38 -4.88
C ALA A 41 -0.65 3.42 -4.02
N VAL A 42 -0.79 3.34 -2.70
CA VAL A 42 0.35 3.26 -1.76
C VAL A 42 1.16 1.99 -2.00
N GLY A 43 0.49 0.85 -2.21
CA GLY A 43 1.15 -0.41 -2.54
C GLY A 43 1.98 -0.33 -3.82
N ALA A 44 1.43 0.27 -4.89
CA ALA A 44 2.15 0.48 -6.13
C ALA A 44 3.36 1.41 -5.96
N LEU A 45 3.20 2.51 -5.21
CA LEU A 45 4.30 3.44 -4.92
C LEU A 45 5.43 2.77 -4.13
N LEU A 46 5.08 1.94 -3.14
CA LEU A 46 6.04 1.16 -2.37
C LEU A 46 6.83 0.20 -3.26
N ILE A 47 6.15 -0.52 -4.16
CA ILE A 47 6.82 -1.40 -5.14
C ILE A 47 7.77 -0.59 -6.03
N TYR A 48 7.33 0.59 -6.50
CA TYR A 48 8.15 1.46 -7.34
C TYR A 48 9.40 1.96 -6.61
N ILE A 49 9.29 2.38 -5.35
CA ILE A 49 10.44 2.80 -4.53
C ILE A 49 11.41 1.63 -4.33
N VAL A 50 10.90 0.43 -4.02
CA VAL A 50 11.75 -0.76 -3.87
C VAL A 50 12.47 -1.08 -5.17
N TYR A 51 11.77 -1.03 -6.31
CA TYR A 51 12.39 -1.20 -7.62
C TYR A 51 13.54 -0.20 -7.84
N LEU A 52 13.33 1.09 -7.53
CA LEU A 52 14.38 2.10 -7.65
C LEU A 52 15.57 1.87 -6.72
N VAL A 53 15.35 1.35 -5.51
CA VAL A 53 16.44 1.07 -4.56
C VAL A 53 17.23 -0.17 -4.98
N GLU A 54 16.54 -1.25 -5.36
CA GLU A 54 17.18 -2.53 -5.71
C GLU A 54 17.91 -2.43 -7.08
N ASP A 55 17.42 -1.61 -8.02
CA ASP A 55 18.12 -1.27 -9.26
C ASP A 55 19.40 -0.45 -9.02
N ARG A 56 19.41 0.41 -7.98
CA ARG A 56 20.61 1.17 -7.57
C ARG A 56 21.65 0.29 -6.89
N ASP A 57 21.23 -0.62 -6.02
CA ASP A 57 22.14 -1.58 -5.37
C ASP A 57 22.80 -2.49 -6.42
N LEU A 58 22.05 -3.00 -7.41
CA LEU A 58 22.61 -3.80 -8.51
C LEU A 58 23.63 -3.06 -9.39
N GLY A 59 23.56 -1.72 -9.44
CA GLY A 59 24.47 -0.89 -10.22
C GLY A 59 25.78 -0.52 -9.49
N ASP A 60 25.79 -0.55 -8.15
CA ASP A 60 27.00 -0.33 -7.33
C ASP A 60 27.87 -1.60 -7.25
N ASP A 61 27.27 -2.76 -7.57
CA ASP A 61 27.91 -4.09 -7.56
C ASP A 61 28.62 -4.46 -8.89
N ALA A 62 28.54 -3.62 -9.93
CA ALA A 62 29.00 -3.88 -11.31
C ALA A 62 30.25 -3.06 -11.71
#